data_AF-A0A5D0RSY4-F1
#
_entry.id   AF-A0A5D0RSY4-F1
#
_cell.length_a   1.000
_cell.length_b   1.000
_cell.length_c   1.000
_cell.angle_alpha   90.00
_cell.angle_beta   90.00
_cell.angle_gamma   90.00
#
_symmetry.space_group_name_H-M   'P 1'
#
loop_
_entity.id
_entity.type
_entity.pdbx_description
1 polymer ?
#
loop_
_entity_poly.entity_id
_entity_poly.type
_entity_poly.pdbx_seq_one_letter_code
_entity_poly.pdbx_strand_id
1 'polypeptide(L)'
;MTLNFSKICFVKTAWSEDYQGQDVFGRHEHIKKYRDGHERYNFKLGPDGRFYGYIPPHKTPDDAKGWLVIFVAASTNDNGRTFGPLFPVGWFEDAEFVTENERPEYITDKYFPACLDGTKYLYSVVSERAFLIPSGLRELPLPKQHGRKLGMASKIEVRSSGPKTRSEKWRIDYADYAEDLIKRLHPNDSASKVPVSQTAIEASAIAEDPTNRGYATSEHRRAVEKAAEEFARKTFQADFHIKDVTKENLGYDFHLRQRTGPREIFLEIKGTSGVKPMFYLTRNELKCLVANRSRFHLFLVTSALSSDLKGELFTSSPVEDCFALEPLNYQATPKEA
;
A
#
# COMPACT_ATOMS: atom_id res chain seq x y z
N MET A 1 -25.13 10.21 -12.32
CA MET A 1 -24.83 11.66 -12.23
C MET A 1 -23.62 11.96 -13.10
N THR A 2 -23.67 13.01 -13.92
CA THR A 2 -22.50 13.42 -14.73
C THR A 2 -21.52 14.14 -13.81
N LEU A 3 -20.53 13.40 -13.29
CA LEU A 3 -19.41 14.00 -12.54
C LEU A 3 -18.65 14.92 -13.51
N ASN A 4 -18.75 16.23 -13.29
CA ASN A 4 -18.08 17.23 -14.12
C ASN A 4 -17.16 18.08 -13.24
N PHE A 5 -15.88 17.75 -13.22
CA PHE A 5 -14.88 18.48 -12.46
C PHE A 5 -14.40 19.69 -13.27
N SER A 6 -14.45 20.89 -12.70
CA SER A 6 -14.02 22.11 -13.40
C SER A 6 -12.49 22.27 -13.45
N LYS A 7 -11.78 21.62 -12.52
CA LYS A 7 -10.32 21.64 -12.40
C LYS A 7 -9.78 20.23 -12.21
N ILE A 8 -8.87 19.81 -13.08
CA ILE A 8 -8.29 18.46 -13.07
C ILE A 8 -6.80 18.56 -13.35
N CYS A 9 -6.00 17.89 -12.53
CA CYS A 9 -4.57 17.72 -12.79
C CYS A 9 -4.13 16.28 -12.57
N PHE A 10 -3.04 15.92 -13.23
CA PHE A 10 -2.34 14.66 -13.03
C PHE A 10 -0.97 14.93 -12.45
N VAL A 11 -0.62 14.16 -11.44
CA VAL A 11 0.61 14.31 -10.66
C VAL A 11 1.38 13.02 -10.67
N LYS A 12 2.67 13.09 -11.00
CA LYS A 12 3.56 11.95 -10.81
C LYS A 12 3.90 11.79 -9.34
N THR A 13 3.84 10.54 -8.92
CA THR A 13 4.36 10.08 -7.64
C THR A 13 5.17 8.81 -7.84
N ALA A 14 5.99 8.45 -6.86
CA ALA A 14 6.58 7.14 -6.73
C ALA A 14 5.52 6.09 -6.43
N TRP A 15 5.75 4.89 -6.89
CA TRP A 15 4.93 3.73 -6.60
C TRP A 15 5.14 3.31 -5.14
N SER A 16 4.05 3.25 -4.40
CA SER A 16 3.94 2.55 -3.13
C SER A 16 2.67 1.72 -3.15
N GLU A 17 2.65 0.60 -2.45
CA GLU A 17 1.43 -0.20 -2.34
C GLU A 17 0.36 0.58 -1.58
N ASP A 18 0.72 1.16 -0.42
CA ASP A 18 -0.25 1.71 0.53
C ASP A 18 -0.01 3.18 0.93
N TYR A 19 1.17 3.75 0.63
CA TYR A 19 1.53 5.13 1.01
C TYR A 19 1.37 5.44 2.51
N GLN A 20 1.71 4.49 3.37
CA GLN A 20 1.62 4.61 4.84
C GLN A 20 3.00 4.57 5.52
N GLY A 21 4.08 4.81 4.79
CA GLY A 21 5.43 4.71 5.35
C GLY A 21 6.32 3.62 4.74
N GLN A 22 5.82 2.86 3.77
CA GLN A 22 6.62 1.83 3.11
C GLN A 22 7.66 2.44 2.15
N ASP A 23 8.56 1.58 1.65
CA ASP A 23 9.45 1.95 0.55
C ASP A 23 8.66 2.53 -0.62
N VAL A 24 9.21 3.59 -1.21
CA VAL A 24 8.70 4.21 -2.43
C VAL A 24 9.63 3.86 -3.58
N PHE A 25 9.06 3.56 -4.74
CA PHE A 25 9.81 3.18 -5.93
C PHE A 25 9.53 4.15 -7.07
N GLY A 26 10.57 4.76 -7.62
CA GLY A 26 10.41 5.88 -8.54
C GLY A 26 11.62 6.08 -9.45
N ARG A 27 11.45 6.92 -10.47
CA ARG A 27 12.50 7.23 -11.45
C ARG A 27 13.48 8.31 -10.99
N HIS A 28 13.12 9.09 -9.96
CA HIS A 28 13.94 10.17 -9.42
C HIS A 28 15.21 9.64 -8.72
N GLU A 29 16.32 10.36 -8.85
CA GLU A 29 17.63 9.94 -8.36
C GLU A 29 17.67 9.69 -6.84
N HIS A 30 16.95 10.50 -6.05
CA HIS A 30 16.85 10.33 -4.61
C HIS A 30 16.18 8.99 -4.21
N ILE A 31 15.08 8.65 -4.88
CA ILE A 31 14.34 7.41 -4.64
C ILE A 31 15.15 6.19 -5.09
N LYS A 32 15.93 6.30 -6.17
CA LYS A 32 16.84 5.23 -6.61
C LYS A 32 17.97 4.96 -5.62
N LYS A 33 18.42 5.97 -4.88
CA LYS A 33 19.55 5.86 -3.96
C LYS A 33 19.14 5.43 -2.56
N TYR A 34 17.98 5.87 -2.08
CA TYR A 34 17.58 5.68 -0.68
C TYR A 34 16.24 4.96 -0.48
N ARG A 35 15.48 4.65 -1.54
CA ARG A 35 14.09 4.11 -1.47
C ARG A 35 13.15 4.93 -0.59
N ASP A 36 13.46 6.22 -0.50
CA ASP A 36 12.83 7.19 0.37
C ASP A 36 12.57 8.49 -0.40
N GLY A 37 11.43 9.09 -0.10
CA GLY A 37 10.93 10.28 -0.77
C GLY A 37 9.66 10.78 -0.09
N HIS A 38 9.42 12.09 -0.19
CA HIS A 38 8.31 12.75 0.49
C HIS A 38 6.92 12.16 0.14
N GLU A 39 6.84 11.52 -1.03
CA GLU A 39 5.66 10.84 -1.57
C GLU A 39 5.20 9.64 -0.74
N ARG A 40 6.03 9.12 0.19
CA ARG A 40 5.79 7.95 1.04
C ARG A 40 4.47 7.99 1.83
N TYR A 41 3.91 9.18 2.04
CA TYR A 41 2.70 9.40 2.82
C TYR A 41 1.55 10.05 2.03
N ASN A 42 1.58 10.02 0.70
CA ASN A 42 0.62 10.74 -0.17
C ASN A 42 -0.87 10.41 0.06
N PHE A 43 -1.21 9.34 0.76
CA PHE A 43 -2.59 8.97 1.11
C PHE A 43 -2.75 8.65 2.60
N LYS A 44 -1.79 9.07 3.44
CA LYS A 44 -1.93 8.94 4.90
C LYS A 44 -2.83 10.05 5.43
N LEU A 45 -3.87 9.64 6.15
CA LEU A 45 -4.73 10.52 6.93
C LEU A 45 -3.91 11.12 8.07
N GLY A 46 -3.88 12.46 8.14
CA GLY A 46 -3.24 13.18 9.23
C GLY A 46 -4.11 13.21 10.50
N PRO A 47 -3.53 13.69 11.61
CA PRO A 47 -4.21 13.72 12.92
C PRO A 47 -5.44 14.63 12.97
N ASP A 48 -5.58 15.54 11.99
CA ASP A 48 -6.69 16.48 11.87
C ASP A 48 -7.78 16.03 10.88
N GLY A 49 -7.74 14.76 10.44
CA GLY A 49 -8.75 14.19 9.56
C GLY A 49 -8.61 14.57 8.09
N ARG A 50 -7.49 15.20 7.69
CA ARG A 50 -7.21 15.55 6.29
C ARG A 50 -6.14 14.64 5.69
N PHE A 51 -6.14 14.53 4.37
CA PHE A 51 -5.13 13.81 3.59
C PHE A 51 -4.13 14.79 2.99
N TYR A 52 -2.87 14.33 2.92
CA TYR A 52 -1.75 15.16 2.53
C TYR A 52 -0.94 14.47 1.44
N GLY A 53 -0.80 15.14 0.30
CA GLY A 53 0.02 14.71 -0.82
C GLY A 53 1.23 15.62 -1.01
N TYR A 54 2.36 15.03 -1.32
CA TYR A 54 3.55 15.70 -1.80
C TYR A 54 3.63 15.63 -3.32
N ILE A 55 4.01 16.76 -3.91
CA ILE A 55 4.26 16.91 -5.33
C ILE A 55 5.62 17.60 -5.45
N PRO A 56 6.60 17.00 -6.16
CA PRO A 56 7.91 17.64 -6.34
C PRO A 56 7.79 19.10 -6.81
N PRO A 57 8.78 19.96 -6.49
CA PRO A 57 8.65 21.42 -6.57
C PRO A 57 7.95 21.88 -7.84
N HIS A 58 6.86 22.63 -7.66
CA HIS A 58 6.00 23.08 -8.73
C HIS A 58 5.47 24.48 -8.42
N LYS A 59 5.08 25.21 -9.47
CA LYS A 59 4.33 26.44 -9.27
C LYS A 59 2.92 26.09 -8.77
N THR A 60 2.57 26.57 -7.58
CA THR A 60 1.20 26.56 -7.07
C THR A 60 0.27 27.24 -8.08
N PRO A 61 -0.88 26.64 -8.44
CA PRO A 61 -1.84 27.31 -9.31
C PRO A 61 -2.34 28.61 -8.67
N ASP A 62 -2.59 29.64 -9.47
CA ASP A 62 -3.11 30.93 -8.98
C ASP A 62 -4.51 30.74 -8.32
N ASP A 63 -5.26 29.73 -8.79
CA ASP A 63 -6.52 29.27 -8.22
C ASP A 63 -6.30 27.90 -7.57
N ALA A 64 -5.94 27.89 -6.28
CA ALA A 64 -5.39 26.72 -5.60
C ALA A 64 -6.42 25.68 -5.12
N LYS A 65 -7.72 26.00 -5.05
CA LYS A 65 -8.77 25.16 -4.43
C LYS A 65 -9.65 24.44 -5.45
N GLY A 66 -10.33 23.38 -5.02
CA GLY A 66 -11.35 22.71 -5.83
C GLY A 66 -10.80 21.82 -6.94
N TRP A 67 -9.60 21.28 -6.75
CA TRP A 67 -8.95 20.44 -7.75
C TRP A 67 -9.31 18.98 -7.58
N LEU A 68 -9.56 18.31 -8.71
CA LEU A 68 -9.37 16.88 -8.80
C LEU A 68 -7.89 16.61 -9.10
N VAL A 69 -7.21 15.91 -8.19
CA VAL A 69 -5.78 15.61 -8.30
C VAL A 69 -5.63 14.11 -8.45
N ILE A 70 -5.31 13.65 -9.66
CA ILE A 70 -5.05 12.23 -9.94
C ILE A 70 -3.56 11.95 -9.77
N PHE A 71 -3.20 11.07 -8.85
CA PHE A 71 -1.82 10.62 -8.67
C PHE A 71 -1.54 9.44 -9.59
N VAL A 72 -0.39 9.46 -10.26
CA VAL A 72 0.03 8.41 -11.18
C VAL A 72 1.47 7.98 -10.91
N ALA A 73 1.73 6.67 -10.99
CA ALA A 73 3.05 6.10 -10.78
C ALA A 73 3.36 5.02 -11.83
N ALA A 74 4.64 4.83 -12.13
CA ALA A 74 5.07 3.70 -12.93
C ALA A 74 5.21 2.48 -12.01
N SER A 75 4.62 1.34 -12.39
CA SER A 75 4.79 0.12 -11.62
C SER A 75 6.25 -0.34 -11.60
N THR A 76 6.59 -1.12 -10.59
CA THR A 76 7.96 -1.59 -10.34
C THR A 76 8.01 -3.10 -10.34
N ASN A 77 9.16 -3.65 -10.71
CA ASN A 77 9.46 -5.05 -10.46
C ASN A 77 10.05 -5.24 -9.05
N ASP A 78 10.27 -6.50 -8.66
CA ASP A 78 10.79 -6.92 -7.35
C ASP A 78 12.13 -6.26 -6.98
N ASN A 79 12.88 -5.78 -7.97
CA ASN A 79 14.15 -5.08 -7.77
C ASN A 79 14.00 -3.55 -7.61
N GLY A 80 12.76 -3.04 -7.52
CA GLY A 80 12.45 -1.62 -7.46
C GLY A 80 12.71 -0.85 -8.76
N ARG A 81 12.98 -1.56 -9.88
CA ARG A 81 13.12 -0.90 -11.19
C ARG A 81 11.73 -0.60 -11.72
N THR A 82 11.44 0.69 -11.89
CA THR A 82 10.21 1.15 -12.55
C THR A 82 10.27 0.81 -14.04
N PHE A 83 9.29 0.09 -14.57
CA PHE A 83 9.17 -0.21 -15.99
C PHE A 83 7.72 0.00 -16.45
N GLY A 84 7.53 0.39 -17.71
CA GLY A 84 6.18 0.48 -18.29
C GLY A 84 5.46 1.82 -18.11
N PRO A 85 4.14 1.84 -18.40
CA PRO A 85 3.30 3.04 -18.40
C PRO A 85 3.00 3.55 -16.98
N LEU A 86 2.46 4.77 -16.90
CA LEU A 86 1.96 5.33 -15.64
C LEU A 86 0.53 4.83 -15.37
N PHE A 87 0.27 4.38 -14.16
CA PHE A 87 -1.03 3.94 -13.68
C PHE A 87 -1.55 4.92 -12.64
N PRO A 88 -2.86 5.22 -12.62
CA PRO A 88 -3.49 5.87 -11.47
C PRO A 88 -3.27 5.04 -10.20
N VAL A 89 -2.82 5.70 -9.15
CA VAL A 89 -2.65 5.09 -7.83
C VAL A 89 -3.73 5.52 -6.84
N GLY A 90 -4.38 6.65 -7.12
CA GLY A 90 -5.39 7.25 -6.28
C GLY A 90 -5.67 8.68 -6.68
N TRP A 91 -6.64 9.32 -6.03
CA TRP A 91 -6.98 10.72 -6.29
C TRP A 91 -7.44 11.45 -5.05
N PHE A 92 -7.29 12.78 -5.08
CA PHE A 92 -7.92 13.69 -4.13
C PHE A 92 -9.02 14.48 -4.83
N GLU A 93 -10.14 14.68 -4.14
CA GLU A 93 -11.24 15.51 -4.61
C GLU A 93 -11.32 16.80 -3.79
N ASP A 94 -11.79 17.88 -4.42
CA ASP A 94 -11.86 19.21 -3.79
C ASP A 94 -10.54 19.64 -3.13
N ALA A 95 -9.41 19.27 -3.73
CA ALA A 95 -8.10 19.47 -3.15
C ALA A 95 -7.65 20.93 -3.22
N GLU A 96 -6.82 21.30 -2.24
CA GLU A 96 -6.16 22.60 -2.13
C GLU A 96 -4.65 22.44 -2.30
N PHE A 97 -4.07 23.15 -3.26
CA PHE A 97 -2.62 23.31 -3.37
C PHE A 97 -2.12 24.33 -2.35
N VAL A 98 -1.07 23.99 -1.62
CA VAL A 98 -0.43 24.89 -0.66
C VAL A 98 1.06 25.03 -0.97
N THR A 99 1.72 25.99 -0.34
CA THR A 99 3.19 26.00 -0.28
C THR A 99 3.68 24.73 0.43
N GLU A 100 4.91 24.31 0.16
CA GLU A 100 5.48 23.15 0.84
C GLU A 100 5.53 23.37 2.36
N ASN A 101 4.92 22.45 3.11
CA ASN A 101 4.83 22.49 4.56
C ASN A 101 5.22 21.13 5.15
N GLU A 102 5.68 21.13 6.40
CA GLU A 102 5.95 19.91 7.16
C GLU A 102 4.65 19.18 7.48
N ARG A 103 4.68 17.84 7.41
CA ARG A 103 3.53 17.01 7.76
C ARG A 103 3.02 17.26 9.19
N PRO A 104 1.69 17.35 9.41
CA PRO A 104 1.12 17.64 10.73
C PRO A 104 1.39 16.55 11.77
N GLU A 105 1.72 15.33 11.35
CA GLU A 105 2.09 14.24 12.24
C GLU A 105 3.25 14.62 13.19
N TYR A 106 4.18 15.47 12.75
CA TYR A 106 5.28 15.93 13.61
C TYR A 106 4.83 16.78 14.82
N ILE A 107 3.61 17.32 14.80
CA ILE A 107 3.05 18.10 15.92
C ILE A 107 2.55 17.16 17.02
N THR A 108 1.93 16.05 16.63
CA THR A 108 1.23 15.13 17.55
C THR A 108 2.04 13.88 17.90
N ASP A 109 2.90 13.44 16.99
CA ASP A 109 3.72 12.23 17.12
C ASP A 109 5.21 12.59 17.12
N LYS A 110 5.81 12.57 18.31
CA LYS A 110 7.23 12.86 18.53
C LYS A 110 8.16 11.80 17.92
N TYR A 111 7.62 10.64 17.55
CA TYR A 111 8.35 9.53 16.95
C TYR A 111 8.06 9.36 15.45
N PHE A 112 7.31 10.30 14.84
CA PHE A 112 7.05 10.26 13.41
C PHE A 112 8.38 10.29 12.65
N PRO A 113 8.61 9.35 11.72
CA PRO A 113 9.91 9.16 11.10
C PRO A 113 10.33 10.39 10.29
N ALA A 114 11.63 10.65 10.25
CA ALA A 114 12.25 11.56 9.29
C ALA A 114 12.63 10.80 8.01
N CYS A 115 12.87 11.55 6.93
CA CYS A 115 13.58 11.04 5.76
C CYS A 115 14.97 10.54 6.16
N LEU A 116 15.55 9.65 5.36
CA LEU A 116 16.86 9.03 5.59
C LEU A 116 18.01 10.06 5.57
N ASP A 117 17.81 11.22 4.96
CA ASP A 117 18.72 12.36 4.99
C ASP A 117 18.54 13.26 6.24
N GLY A 118 17.64 12.89 7.15
CA GLY A 118 17.34 13.62 8.38
C GLY A 118 16.32 14.74 8.21
N THR A 119 15.82 14.99 7.00
CA THR A 119 14.79 16.01 6.75
C THR A 119 13.39 15.49 7.11
N LYS A 120 12.45 16.40 7.32
CA LYS A 120 11.06 16.04 7.61
C LYS A 120 10.28 15.77 6.32
N TYR A 121 9.30 14.89 6.39
CA TYR A 121 8.34 14.67 5.30
C TYR A 121 7.51 15.94 5.06
N LEU A 122 7.40 16.34 3.80
CA LEU A 122 6.67 17.54 3.37
C LEU A 122 5.38 17.16 2.64
N TYR A 123 4.47 18.12 2.53
CA TYR A 123 3.29 18.04 1.66
C TYR A 123 3.08 19.37 0.92
N SER A 124 2.35 19.32 -0.18
CA SER A 124 2.04 20.48 -1.03
C SER A 124 0.61 20.48 -1.57
N VAL A 125 -0.18 19.45 -1.26
CA VAL A 125 -1.61 19.38 -1.56
C VAL A 125 -2.36 18.74 -0.40
N VAL A 126 -3.54 19.28 -0.07
CA VAL A 126 -4.39 18.81 1.02
C VAL A 126 -5.79 18.53 0.49
N SER A 127 -6.47 17.54 1.05
CA SER A 127 -7.87 17.28 0.78
C SER A 127 -8.53 16.56 1.96
N GLU A 128 -9.83 16.78 2.16
CA GLU A 128 -10.65 15.98 3.09
C GLU A 128 -11.11 14.65 2.46
N ARG A 129 -11.05 14.53 1.12
CA ARG A 129 -11.55 13.39 0.37
C ARG A 129 -10.46 12.82 -0.53
N ALA A 130 -9.83 11.75 -0.07
CA ALA A 130 -8.84 11.02 -0.83
C ALA A 130 -9.25 9.56 -1.02
N PHE A 131 -8.93 9.02 -2.18
CA PHE A 131 -9.21 7.63 -2.55
C PHE A 131 -7.92 7.00 -3.05
N LEU A 132 -7.46 5.96 -2.37
CA LEU A 132 -6.33 5.15 -2.81
C LEU A 132 -6.87 3.96 -3.61
N ILE A 133 -6.35 3.75 -4.82
CA ILE A 133 -6.61 2.54 -5.59
C ILE A 133 -5.70 1.43 -5.04
N PRO A 134 -6.25 0.32 -4.53
CA PRO A 134 -5.45 -0.83 -4.08
C PRO A 134 -4.48 -1.28 -5.17
N SER A 135 -3.25 -1.64 -4.81
CA SER A 135 -2.19 -1.98 -5.78
C SER A 135 -2.64 -3.00 -6.83
N GLY A 136 -3.38 -4.04 -6.41
CA GLY A 136 -3.92 -5.07 -7.28
C GLY A 136 -5.03 -4.63 -8.24
N LEU A 137 -5.63 -3.44 -8.05
CA LEU A 137 -6.67 -2.88 -8.92
C LEU A 137 -6.13 -1.80 -9.88
N ARG A 138 -4.82 -1.53 -9.86
CA ARG A 138 -4.17 -0.51 -10.71
C ARG A 138 -3.87 -1.04 -12.11
N GLU A 139 -4.91 -1.42 -12.84
CA GLU A 139 -4.78 -2.13 -14.12
C GLU A 139 -4.88 -1.22 -15.35
N LEU A 140 -5.42 -0.02 -15.19
CA LEU A 140 -5.71 0.90 -16.29
C LEU A 140 -4.56 1.93 -16.45
N PRO A 141 -3.63 1.77 -17.40
CA PRO A 141 -2.60 2.77 -17.62
C PRO A 141 -3.18 4.05 -18.22
N LEU A 142 -2.46 5.16 -18.08
CA LEU A 142 -2.75 6.39 -18.80
C LEU A 142 -2.77 6.17 -20.31
N PRO A 143 -3.61 6.91 -21.07
CA PRO A 143 -3.66 6.83 -22.52
C PRO A 143 -2.27 7.00 -23.15
N LYS A 144 -1.82 5.99 -23.92
CA LYS A 144 -0.49 5.94 -24.58
C LYS A 144 -0.25 7.14 -25.51
N GLN A 145 -1.31 7.75 -26.01
CA GLN A 145 -1.31 8.69 -27.14
C GLN A 145 -0.63 10.04 -26.84
N HIS A 146 -0.31 10.33 -25.57
CA HIS A 146 0.27 11.61 -25.14
C HIS A 146 1.54 11.45 -24.27
N GLY A 147 2.14 10.25 -24.32
CA GLY A 147 3.12 9.69 -23.35
C GLY A 147 4.42 10.46 -23.09
N ARG A 148 4.64 11.63 -23.68
CA ARG A 148 5.78 12.51 -23.38
C ARG A 148 5.45 13.71 -22.50
N LYS A 149 4.17 14.07 -22.31
CA LYS A 149 3.79 15.32 -21.59
C LYS A 149 4.00 15.23 -20.09
N LEU A 150 3.57 14.14 -19.46
CA LEU A 150 4.01 13.80 -18.11
C LEU A 150 5.48 13.37 -18.10
N GLY A 151 6.05 12.85 -19.20
CA GLY A 151 7.42 12.36 -19.31
C GLY A 151 8.49 13.19 -18.58
N MET A 152 8.47 14.52 -18.75
CA MET A 152 9.41 15.45 -18.10
C MET A 152 8.82 16.33 -16.99
N ALA A 153 7.51 16.31 -16.77
CA ALA A 153 6.83 17.15 -15.78
C ALA A 153 6.37 16.32 -14.57
N SER A 154 6.48 16.89 -13.36
CA SER A 154 5.92 16.32 -12.12
C SER A 154 4.40 16.49 -12.01
N LYS A 155 3.84 17.55 -12.64
CA LYS A 155 2.41 17.89 -12.65
C LYS A 155 1.99 18.38 -14.03
N ILE A 156 0.79 18.02 -14.46
CA ILE A 156 0.12 18.62 -15.62
C ILE A 156 -1.33 19.00 -15.28
N GLU A 157 -1.74 20.20 -15.66
CA GLU A 157 -3.11 20.69 -15.47
C GLU A 157 -3.91 20.41 -16.73
N VAL A 158 -4.82 19.45 -16.72
CA VAL A 158 -5.57 19.06 -17.94
C VAL A 158 -6.88 19.82 -18.07
N ARG A 159 -7.45 20.30 -16.96
CA ARG A 159 -8.61 21.18 -16.99
C ARG A 159 -8.44 22.26 -15.93
N SER A 160 -8.65 23.50 -16.32
CA SER A 160 -8.58 24.66 -15.43
C SER A 160 -9.52 25.77 -15.92
N SER A 161 -9.63 26.84 -15.15
CA SER A 161 -10.35 28.06 -15.54
C SER A 161 -9.70 28.79 -16.74
N GLY A 162 -8.46 28.43 -17.12
CA GLY A 162 -7.71 29.09 -18.20
C GLY A 162 -8.05 28.60 -19.62
N PRO A 163 -8.07 29.50 -20.63
CA PRO A 163 -8.54 29.20 -21.99
C PRO A 163 -7.72 28.12 -22.71
N LYS A 164 -6.41 28.01 -22.44
CA LYS A 164 -5.53 27.00 -23.07
C LYS A 164 -5.87 25.56 -22.72
N THR A 165 -6.45 25.32 -21.53
CA THR A 165 -6.76 23.95 -21.09
C THR A 165 -8.00 23.34 -21.74
N ARG A 166 -8.84 24.18 -22.37
CA ARG A 166 -10.16 23.76 -22.90
C ARG A 166 -10.15 23.35 -24.38
N SER A 167 -9.09 23.65 -25.13
CA SER A 167 -9.04 23.43 -26.58
C SER A 167 -8.08 22.34 -27.04
N GLU A 168 -7.12 21.94 -26.21
CA GLU A 168 -6.13 20.93 -26.59
C GLU A 168 -6.72 19.52 -26.47
N LYS A 169 -6.85 18.80 -27.59
CA LYS A 169 -7.43 17.46 -27.64
C LYS A 169 -6.87 16.49 -26.59
N TRP A 170 -5.55 16.52 -26.36
CA TRP A 170 -4.92 15.63 -25.39
C TRP A 170 -5.34 15.90 -23.93
N ARG A 171 -5.68 17.14 -23.60
CA ARG A 171 -6.18 17.53 -22.28
C ARG A 171 -7.62 17.09 -22.09
N ILE A 172 -8.43 17.18 -23.16
CA ILE A 172 -9.79 16.65 -23.19
C ILE A 172 -9.74 15.14 -22.97
N ASP A 173 -8.92 14.41 -23.72
CA ASP A 173 -8.79 12.95 -23.58
C ASP A 173 -8.36 12.54 -22.14
N TYR A 174 -7.47 13.30 -21.49
CA TYR A 174 -7.05 13.06 -20.10
C TYR A 174 -8.15 13.39 -19.08
N ALA A 175 -8.90 14.46 -19.33
CA ALA A 175 -10.02 14.86 -18.47
C ALA A 175 -11.15 13.83 -18.54
N ASP A 176 -11.49 13.36 -19.73
CA ASP A 176 -12.48 12.30 -19.95
C ASP A 176 -12.03 10.99 -19.31
N TYR A 177 -10.74 10.64 -19.43
CA TYR A 177 -10.16 9.50 -18.72
C TYR A 177 -10.28 9.62 -17.19
N ALA A 178 -10.01 10.80 -16.62
CA ALA A 178 -10.16 11.02 -15.18
C ALA A 178 -11.61 10.84 -14.72
N GLU A 179 -12.57 11.38 -15.46
CA GLU A 179 -13.98 11.23 -15.13
C GLU A 179 -14.47 9.78 -15.26
N ASP A 180 -14.04 9.06 -16.29
CA ASP A 180 -14.35 7.64 -16.48
C ASP A 180 -13.73 6.78 -15.38
N LEU A 181 -12.48 7.07 -14.99
CA LEU A 181 -11.80 6.42 -13.87
C LEU A 181 -12.62 6.57 -12.57
N ILE A 182 -13.06 7.80 -12.25
CA ILE A 182 -13.85 8.06 -11.04
C ILE A 182 -15.22 7.41 -11.16
N LYS A 183 -15.92 7.52 -12.30
CA LYS A 183 -17.22 6.84 -12.49
C LYS A 183 -17.14 5.33 -12.24
N ARG A 184 -16.01 4.70 -12.55
CA ARG A 184 -15.79 3.25 -12.35
C ARG A 184 -15.38 2.88 -10.93
N LEU A 185 -14.54 3.70 -10.30
CA LEU A 185 -13.85 3.33 -9.05
C LEU A 185 -14.34 4.11 -7.83
N HIS A 186 -15.11 5.18 -8.02
CA HIS A 186 -15.68 5.94 -6.92
C HIS A 186 -16.70 5.06 -6.18
N PRO A 187 -16.56 4.89 -4.86
CA PRO A 187 -17.57 4.19 -4.06
C PRO A 187 -18.92 4.89 -4.23
N ASN A 188 -19.97 4.19 -4.66
CA ASN A 188 -21.27 4.83 -4.87
C ASN A 188 -21.79 5.42 -3.54
N ASP A 189 -22.07 6.72 -3.49
CA ASP A 189 -22.62 7.46 -2.34
C ASP A 189 -23.97 6.93 -1.82
N SER A 190 -24.56 5.93 -2.47
CA SER A 190 -25.81 5.28 -2.04
C SER A 190 -25.58 4.08 -1.10
N ALA A 191 -24.33 3.74 -0.79
CA ALA A 191 -23.98 2.86 0.32
C ALA A 191 -23.31 3.68 1.44
N SER A 192 -24.10 3.96 2.49
CA SER A 192 -23.68 4.52 3.78
C SER A 192 -23.33 6.02 3.85
N LYS A 193 -24.37 6.83 4.07
CA LYS A 193 -24.30 7.90 5.07
C LYS A 193 -24.18 7.25 6.45
N VAL A 194 -22.97 7.04 6.94
CA VAL A 194 -22.71 6.87 8.38
C VAL A 194 -21.79 8.02 8.78
N PRO A 195 -22.13 8.82 9.80
CA PRO A 195 -21.25 9.86 10.31
C PRO A 195 -19.94 9.24 10.77
N VAL A 196 -18.83 9.72 10.21
CA VAL A 196 -17.48 9.40 10.66
C VAL A 196 -17.25 10.15 11.98
N SER A 197 -17.76 9.58 13.07
CA SER A 197 -17.37 9.94 14.43
C SER A 197 -17.76 8.83 15.40
N GLN A 198 -16.80 8.42 16.22
CA GLN A 198 -16.96 7.61 17.44
C GLN A 198 -17.37 6.12 17.38
N THR A 199 -17.76 5.53 16.23
CA THR A 199 -18.27 4.13 16.22
C THR A 199 -17.39 3.11 15.48
N ALA A 200 -16.16 3.48 15.10
CA ALA A 200 -15.22 2.59 14.42
C ALA A 200 -14.23 1.87 15.36
N ILE A 201 -14.24 2.18 16.65
CA ILE A 201 -13.34 1.56 17.63
C ILE A 201 -13.94 0.27 18.23
N GLU A 202 -15.27 0.13 18.24
CA GLU A 202 -15.92 -1.04 18.87
C GLU A 202 -16.44 -2.09 17.88
N ALA A 203 -16.55 -1.78 16.58
CA ALA A 203 -17.08 -2.71 15.57
C ALA A 203 -16.03 -3.65 14.95
N SER A 204 -14.73 -3.54 15.32
CA SER A 204 -13.67 -4.45 14.85
C SER A 204 -13.70 -5.83 15.55
N ALA A 205 -14.68 -6.09 16.43
CA ALA A 205 -14.73 -7.32 17.21
C ALA A 205 -15.60 -8.43 16.60
N ILE A 206 -16.48 -8.16 15.62
CA ILE A 206 -17.38 -9.19 15.08
C ILE A 206 -17.64 -8.94 13.58
N ALA A 207 -16.90 -9.60 12.70
CA ALA A 207 -17.28 -9.73 11.30
C ALA A 207 -17.06 -11.17 10.84
N GLU A 208 -18.09 -11.99 11.06
CA GLU A 208 -18.31 -13.25 10.36
C GLU A 208 -18.99 -12.94 9.01
N ASP A 209 -18.22 -12.62 7.96
CA ASP A 209 -18.71 -12.72 6.57
C ASP A 209 -17.51 -12.89 5.60
N PRO A 210 -17.46 -13.97 4.77
CA PRO A 210 -16.35 -14.23 3.84
C PRO A 210 -16.26 -13.31 2.62
N THR A 211 -17.16 -12.34 2.45
CA THR A 211 -17.21 -11.51 1.23
C THR A 211 -17.00 -10.01 1.45
N ASN A 212 -16.95 -9.56 2.71
CA ASN A 212 -16.71 -8.16 3.03
C ASN A 212 -15.21 -7.89 3.20
N ARG A 213 -14.51 -7.67 2.07
CA ARG A 213 -13.05 -7.43 1.99
C ARG A 213 -12.65 -6.03 2.51
N GLY A 214 -12.92 -5.76 3.78
CA GLY A 214 -12.27 -4.67 4.51
C GLY A 214 -10.88 -5.13 4.95
N TYR A 215 -9.85 -4.80 4.18
CA TYR A 215 -8.47 -5.01 4.66
C TYR A 215 -8.26 -4.16 5.91
N ALA A 216 -7.80 -4.80 6.99
CA ALA A 216 -7.39 -4.09 8.19
C ALA A 216 -6.35 -3.00 7.85
N THR A 217 -6.35 -1.91 8.60
CA THR A 217 -5.40 -0.81 8.41
C THR A 217 -3.97 -1.35 8.42
N SER A 218 -3.03 -0.69 7.72
CA SER A 218 -1.63 -1.13 7.72
C SER A 218 -1.03 -1.14 9.13
N GLU A 219 -1.44 -0.22 10.00
CA GLU A 219 -1.05 -0.19 11.41
C GLU A 219 -1.55 -1.44 12.15
N HIS A 220 -2.80 -1.85 11.90
CA HIS A 220 -3.36 -3.08 12.44
C HIS A 220 -2.65 -4.33 11.89
N ARG A 221 -2.40 -4.40 10.57
CA ARG A 221 -1.64 -5.51 9.96
C ARG A 221 -0.25 -5.61 10.55
N ARG A 222 0.47 -4.49 10.67
CA ARG A 222 1.81 -4.44 11.27
C ARG A 222 1.79 -4.82 12.75
N ALA A 223 0.75 -4.40 13.49
CA ALA A 223 0.59 -4.80 14.88
C ALA A 223 0.35 -6.32 15.00
N VAL A 224 -0.46 -6.90 14.11
CA VAL A 224 -0.72 -8.35 14.03
C VAL A 224 0.56 -9.11 13.68
N GLU A 225 1.30 -8.68 12.65
CA GLU A 225 2.59 -9.28 12.24
C GLU A 225 3.60 -9.24 13.38
N LYS A 226 3.78 -8.06 14.00
CA LYS A 226 4.70 -7.88 15.14
C LYS A 226 4.31 -8.76 16.32
N ALA A 227 3.02 -8.80 16.69
CA ALA A 227 2.55 -9.63 17.80
C ALA A 227 2.76 -11.13 17.52
N ALA A 228 2.53 -11.56 16.27
CA ALA A 228 2.77 -12.94 15.85
C ALA A 228 4.26 -13.31 15.91
N GLU A 229 5.15 -12.44 15.43
CA GLU A 229 6.61 -12.64 15.49
C GLU A 229 7.13 -12.67 16.93
N GLU A 230 6.67 -11.75 17.78
CA GLU A 230 7.02 -11.73 19.21
C GLU A 230 6.55 -13.01 19.92
N PHE A 231 5.33 -13.46 19.61
CA PHE A 231 4.80 -14.71 20.15
C PHE A 231 5.57 -15.94 19.67
N ALA A 232 5.91 -16.00 18.38
CA ALA A 232 6.73 -17.07 17.82
C ALA A 232 8.11 -17.10 18.50
N ARG A 233 8.77 -15.94 18.62
CA ARG A 233 10.06 -15.82 19.28
C ARG A 233 9.99 -16.33 20.72
N LYS A 234 8.97 -15.92 21.48
CA LYS A 234 8.76 -16.38 22.86
C LYS A 234 8.51 -17.89 22.94
N THR A 235 7.76 -18.45 21.99
CA THR A 235 7.39 -19.86 21.94
C THR A 235 8.60 -20.75 21.68
N PHE A 236 9.48 -20.37 20.74
CA PHE A 236 10.56 -21.25 20.28
C PHE A 236 11.94 -20.98 20.90
N GLN A 237 12.17 -19.83 21.57
CA GLN A 237 13.50 -19.44 22.07
C GLN A 237 14.11 -20.38 23.12
N ALA A 238 13.27 -21.13 23.85
CA ALA A 238 13.71 -22.07 24.88
C ALA A 238 14.41 -23.29 24.26
N ASP A 239 13.86 -23.81 23.16
CA ASP A 239 14.33 -25.05 22.52
C ASP A 239 15.27 -24.80 21.33
N PHE A 240 15.19 -23.61 20.73
CA PHE A 240 15.89 -23.28 19.49
C PHE A 240 16.76 -22.01 19.61
N HIS A 241 17.87 -22.00 18.87
CA HIS A 241 18.53 -20.79 18.42
C HIS A 241 17.74 -20.20 17.24
N ILE A 242 17.29 -18.95 17.39
CA ILE A 242 16.48 -18.25 16.40
C ILE A 242 17.36 -17.30 15.62
N LYS A 243 17.53 -17.53 14.32
CA LYS A 243 18.05 -16.52 13.39
C LYS A 243 16.89 -15.88 12.65
N ASP A 244 16.78 -14.57 12.77
CA ASP A 244 15.82 -13.74 12.03
C ASP A 244 16.31 -13.54 10.59
N VAL A 245 15.54 -14.02 9.62
CA VAL A 245 15.86 -13.98 8.19
C VAL A 245 14.76 -13.31 7.35
N THR A 246 13.79 -12.63 7.98
CA THR A 246 12.65 -11.98 7.32
C THR A 246 13.09 -11.00 6.23
N LYS A 247 14.27 -10.38 6.35
CA LYS A 247 14.84 -9.45 5.35
C LYS A 247 15.71 -10.11 4.28
N GLU A 248 15.97 -11.41 4.36
CA GLU A 248 16.85 -12.16 3.46
C GLU A 248 16.09 -12.75 2.24
N ASN A 249 14.75 -12.61 2.19
CA ASN A 249 13.89 -13.12 1.11
C ASN A 249 14.06 -14.63 0.83
N LEU A 250 14.16 -15.43 1.89
CA LEU A 250 14.35 -16.88 1.81
C LEU A 250 13.01 -17.67 1.73
N GLY A 251 11.88 -16.97 1.79
CA GLY A 251 10.54 -17.57 1.78
C GLY A 251 10.14 -18.17 3.14
N TYR A 252 10.77 -17.71 4.22
CA TYR A 252 10.39 -17.96 5.61
C TYR A 252 10.98 -16.85 6.51
N ASP A 253 10.47 -16.70 7.73
CA ASP A 253 10.84 -15.62 8.65
C ASP A 253 12.00 -15.99 9.57
N PHE A 254 11.91 -17.12 10.28
CA PHE A 254 12.92 -17.55 11.25
C PHE A 254 13.58 -18.87 10.85
N HIS A 255 14.91 -18.88 10.84
CA HIS A 255 15.69 -20.11 10.80
C HIS A 255 15.91 -20.59 12.23
N LEU A 256 15.23 -21.66 12.62
CA LEU A 256 15.38 -22.27 13.94
C LEU A 256 16.40 -23.41 13.86
N ARG A 257 17.38 -23.39 14.76
CA ARG A 257 18.32 -24.51 14.97
C ARG A 257 18.15 -25.05 16.37
N GLN A 258 17.89 -26.34 16.51
CA GLN A 258 17.72 -26.95 17.82
C GLN A 258 18.98 -26.73 18.65
N ARG A 259 18.82 -26.33 19.92
CA ARG A 259 19.97 -26.08 20.81
C ARG A 259 20.79 -27.35 21.05
N THR A 260 20.11 -28.49 21.07
CA THR A 260 20.70 -29.81 21.23
C THR A 260 20.22 -30.72 20.10
N GLY A 261 21.13 -31.16 19.24
CA GLY A 261 20.84 -32.04 18.11
C GLY A 261 20.82 -31.33 16.75
N PRO A 262 20.62 -32.07 15.65
CA PRO A 262 20.83 -31.56 14.30
C PRO A 262 19.56 -30.97 13.65
N ARG A 263 18.45 -30.83 14.37
CA ARG A 263 17.17 -30.42 13.77
C ARG A 263 17.18 -28.94 13.41
N GLU A 264 16.80 -28.66 12.17
CA GLU A 264 16.58 -27.30 11.68
C GLU A 264 15.14 -27.14 11.18
N ILE A 265 14.55 -25.96 11.41
CA ILE A 265 13.20 -25.61 10.95
C ILE A 265 13.27 -24.26 10.23
N PHE A 266 12.60 -24.18 9.09
CA PHE A 266 12.30 -22.95 8.37
C PHE A 266 10.90 -22.53 8.78
N LEU A 267 10.81 -21.55 9.67
CA LEU A 267 9.55 -21.12 10.26
C LEU A 267 9.00 -19.92 9.51
N GLU A 268 7.86 -20.08 8.85
CA GLU A 268 7.05 -18.99 8.32
C GLU A 268 6.00 -18.59 9.37
N ILE A 269 5.85 -17.30 9.65
CA ILE A 269 4.96 -16.79 10.68
C ILE A 269 3.81 -16.04 10.02
N LYS A 270 2.57 -16.46 10.31
CA LYS A 270 1.38 -15.75 9.85
C LYS A 270 0.53 -15.33 11.03
N GLY A 271 -0.01 -14.12 10.98
CA GLY A 271 -0.87 -13.57 12.02
C GLY A 271 -2.23 -13.16 11.47
N THR A 272 -3.27 -13.35 12.28
CA THR A 272 -4.60 -12.76 12.06
C THR A 272 -5.15 -12.25 13.38
N SER A 273 -5.87 -11.12 13.33
CA SER A 273 -6.56 -10.58 14.51
C SER A 273 -7.86 -11.33 14.82
N GLY A 274 -8.40 -12.09 13.87
CA GLY A 274 -9.60 -12.91 14.06
C GLY A 274 -9.29 -14.26 14.70
N VAL A 275 -10.35 -14.96 15.12
CA VAL A 275 -10.26 -16.34 15.63
C VAL A 275 -10.11 -17.39 14.53
N LYS A 276 -10.50 -17.05 13.29
CA LYS A 276 -10.44 -17.97 12.16
C LYS A 276 -9.02 -18.04 11.58
N PRO A 277 -8.43 -19.23 11.42
CA PRO A 277 -7.08 -19.39 10.87
C PRO A 277 -7.09 -19.13 9.36
N MET A 278 -6.85 -17.89 8.95
CA MET A 278 -6.74 -17.48 7.54
C MET A 278 -5.45 -16.70 7.32
N PHE A 279 -4.78 -16.97 6.22
CA PHE A 279 -3.51 -16.35 5.87
C PHE A 279 -3.31 -16.34 4.34
N TYR A 280 -2.35 -15.55 3.89
CA TYR A 280 -1.88 -15.54 2.50
C TYR A 280 -0.43 -16.02 2.46
N LEU A 281 -0.09 -16.80 1.44
CA LEU A 281 1.30 -17.15 1.13
C LEU A 281 1.78 -16.37 -0.09
N THR A 282 2.99 -15.83 -0.02
CA THR A 282 3.67 -15.31 -1.20
C THR A 282 4.14 -16.45 -2.09
N ARG A 283 4.47 -16.13 -3.36
CA ARG A 283 5.05 -17.11 -4.29
C ARG A 283 6.33 -17.73 -3.74
N ASN A 284 7.15 -16.95 -3.03
CA ASN A 284 8.43 -17.41 -2.50
C ASN A 284 8.22 -18.35 -1.30
N GLU A 285 7.29 -18.02 -0.40
CA GLU A 285 6.90 -18.88 0.71
C GLU A 285 6.33 -20.22 0.22
N LEU A 286 5.43 -20.20 -0.76
CA LEU A 286 4.89 -21.43 -1.34
C LEU A 286 5.99 -22.29 -2.00
N LYS A 287 6.93 -21.66 -2.72
CA LYS A 287 8.10 -22.37 -3.28
C LYS A 287 8.96 -22.98 -2.17
N CYS A 288 9.19 -22.25 -1.08
CA CYS A 288 9.98 -22.73 0.04
C CYS A 288 9.30 -23.91 0.75
N LEU A 289 7.98 -23.82 0.98
CA LEU A 289 7.15 -24.90 1.51
C LEU A 289 7.30 -26.17 0.67
N VAL A 290 7.10 -26.07 -0.64
CA VAL A 290 7.19 -27.21 -1.56
C VAL A 290 8.61 -27.80 -1.60
N ALA A 291 9.64 -26.95 -1.66
CA ALA A 291 11.03 -27.40 -1.75
C ALA A 291 11.57 -27.99 -0.43
N ASN A 292 11.01 -27.60 0.71
CA ASN A 292 11.54 -27.93 2.03
C ASN A 292 10.50 -28.60 2.94
N ARG A 293 9.63 -29.46 2.41
CA ARG A 293 8.52 -30.08 3.17
C ARG A 293 8.89 -30.63 4.55
N SER A 294 10.07 -31.23 4.73
CA SER A 294 10.51 -31.78 6.02
C SER A 294 11.00 -30.73 7.04
N ARG A 295 11.32 -29.53 6.58
CA ARG A 295 11.91 -28.44 7.40
C ARG A 295 10.99 -27.22 7.49
N PHE A 296 10.15 -26.99 6.49
CA PHE A 296 9.20 -25.87 6.47
C PHE A 296 8.05 -26.12 7.44
N HIS A 297 7.85 -25.17 8.35
CA HIS A 297 6.74 -25.17 9.27
C HIS A 297 6.06 -23.79 9.23
N LEU A 298 4.74 -23.80 9.22
CA LEU A 298 3.92 -22.59 9.34
C LEU A 298 3.50 -22.44 10.80
N PHE A 299 3.79 -21.29 11.40
CA PHE A 299 3.27 -20.92 12.71
C PHE A 299 2.21 -19.85 12.55
N LEU A 300 0.96 -20.23 12.78
CA LEU A 300 -0.19 -19.36 12.59
C LEU A 300 -0.69 -18.85 13.94
N VAL A 301 -0.72 -17.54 14.11
CA VAL A 301 -1.19 -16.86 15.30
C VAL A 301 -2.57 -16.25 15.04
N THR A 302 -3.57 -16.69 15.79
CA THR A 302 -4.93 -16.14 15.77
C THR A 302 -5.15 -15.25 16.99
N SER A 303 -6.14 -14.35 16.88
CA SER A 303 -6.44 -13.37 17.93
C SER A 303 -5.22 -12.58 18.37
N ALA A 304 -4.31 -12.26 17.43
CA ALA A 304 -2.95 -11.78 17.70
C ALA A 304 -2.87 -10.47 18.51
N LEU A 305 -3.93 -9.65 18.51
CA LEU A 305 -4.01 -8.40 19.28
C LEU A 305 -4.80 -8.54 20.59
N SER A 306 -5.28 -9.74 20.92
CA SER A 306 -6.01 -10.00 22.15
C SER A 306 -5.12 -10.62 23.22
N SER A 307 -5.56 -10.58 24.48
CA SER A 307 -4.91 -11.29 25.58
C SER A 307 -4.99 -12.82 25.46
N ASP A 308 -5.91 -13.35 24.64
CA ASP A 308 -6.10 -14.78 24.36
C ASP A 308 -5.50 -15.16 23.00
N LEU A 309 -4.35 -14.57 22.63
CA LEU A 309 -3.66 -14.95 21.40
C LEU A 309 -3.26 -16.43 21.41
N LYS A 310 -3.45 -17.11 20.28
CA LYS A 310 -3.21 -18.56 20.14
C LYS A 310 -2.33 -18.81 18.94
N GLY A 311 -1.24 -19.54 19.14
CA GLY A 311 -0.39 -20.00 18.05
C GLY A 311 -0.52 -21.50 17.84
N GLU A 312 -0.60 -21.89 16.57
CA GLU A 312 -0.64 -23.29 16.14
C GLU A 312 0.48 -23.54 15.13
N LEU A 313 1.17 -24.67 15.29
CA LEU A 313 2.29 -25.07 14.44
C LEU A 313 1.85 -26.15 13.46
N PHE A 314 1.95 -25.86 12.17
CA PHE A 314 1.65 -26.79 11.09
C PHE A 314 2.93 -27.21 10.40
N THR A 315 3.14 -28.53 10.26
CA THR A 315 4.15 -29.04 9.33
C THR A 315 3.60 -28.98 7.88
N SER A 316 4.44 -29.14 6.87
CA SER A 316 4.02 -28.97 5.47
C SER A 316 2.82 -29.84 5.03
N SER A 317 2.72 -31.09 5.47
CA SER A 317 1.57 -31.96 5.14
C SER A 317 0.25 -31.44 5.74
N PRO A 318 0.16 -31.16 7.06
CA PRO A 318 -0.97 -30.46 7.66
C PRO A 318 -1.36 -29.14 6.99
N VAL A 319 -0.43 -28.34 6.45
CA VAL A 319 -0.83 -27.10 5.76
C VAL A 319 -1.69 -27.41 4.51
N GLU A 320 -1.29 -28.41 3.71
CA GLU A 320 -2.03 -28.83 2.52
C GLU A 320 -3.32 -29.59 2.88
N ASP A 321 -3.31 -30.33 4.00
CA ASP A 321 -4.47 -31.11 4.46
C ASP A 321 -5.52 -30.24 5.18
N CYS A 322 -5.11 -29.15 5.85
CA CYS A 322 -6.00 -28.31 6.66
C CYS A 322 -6.48 -27.05 5.93
N PHE A 323 -5.81 -26.61 4.86
CA PHE A 323 -6.13 -25.36 4.18
C PHE A 323 -6.26 -25.52 2.66
N ALA A 324 -7.32 -24.94 2.09
CA ALA A 324 -7.45 -24.79 0.65
C ALA A 324 -6.56 -23.63 0.17
N LEU A 325 -5.43 -23.96 -0.46
CA LEU A 325 -4.52 -22.97 -1.04
C LEU A 325 -4.97 -22.60 -2.46
N GLU A 326 -5.86 -21.61 -2.55
CA GLU A 326 -6.32 -21.07 -3.82
C GLU A 326 -5.45 -19.87 -4.26
N PRO A 327 -4.87 -19.92 -5.47
CA PRO A 327 -4.09 -18.81 -5.99
C PRO A 327 -5.00 -17.62 -6.30
N LEU A 328 -4.76 -16.51 -5.60
CA LEU A 328 -5.57 -15.29 -5.72
C LEU A 328 -5.33 -14.54 -7.04
N ASN A 329 -4.12 -14.64 -7.60
CA ASN A 329 -3.76 -13.99 -8.85
C ASN A 329 -2.72 -14.81 -9.64
N TYR A 330 -2.82 -14.75 -10.97
CA TYR A 330 -1.84 -15.32 -11.88
C TYR A 330 -1.32 -14.23 -12.80
N GLN A 331 0.00 -14.20 -12.99
CA GLN A 331 0.63 -13.35 -13.99
C GLN A 331 1.10 -14.23 -15.14
N ALA A 332 0.59 -13.97 -16.34
CA ALA A 332 1.09 -14.59 -17.56
C ALA A 332 2.24 -13.75 -18.14
N THR A 333 3.37 -14.38 -18.44
CA THR A 333 4.49 -13.78 -19.18
C THR A 333 4.79 -14.63 -20.40
N PRO A 334 5.32 -14.05 -21.51
CA PRO A 334 5.74 -14.83 -22.67
C PRO A 334 6.75 -15.91 -22.27
N LYS A 335 6.63 -17.12 -22.81
CA LYS A 335 7.67 -18.15 -22.66
C LYS A 335 8.86 -17.74 -23.51
N GLU A 336 10.05 -17.71 -22.94
CA GLU A 336 11.27 -17.62 -23.72
C GLU A 336 11.35 -18.87 -24.61
N ALA A 337 11.53 -18.66 -25.91
CA ALA A 337 11.55 -19.70 -26.93
C ALA A 337 12.84 -20.51 -26.91
#